data_AF-A0A7S1WCM5-F1
#
_entry.id   AF-A0A7S1WCM5-F1
#
_cell.length_a   1.000
_cell.length_b   1.000
_cell.length_c   1.000
_cell.angle_alpha   90.00
_cell.angle_beta   90.00
_cell.angle_gamma   90.00
#
_symmetry.space_group_name_H-M   'P 1'
#
loop_
_entity.id
_entity.type
_entity.pdbx_description
1 polymer ?
#
loop_
_entity_poly.entity_id
_entity_poly.type
_entity_poly.pdbx_seq_one_letter_code
_entity_poly.pdbx_strand_id
1 'polypeptide(L)'
;KVDMAWAGHLLFLCHPSVATRPALKSEILAHARDEDDVYMPAGPALRKLDTKHSAVLAEFAEWARRMIGEGKKICIELSVRQDCENCAYSLQRLAEMGLDIFGKDRAHFCFQGGPCGAKAFTPEQLASAATVFEECGCTA
;
A
#
# COMPACT_ATOMS: atom_id res chain seq x y z
N LYS A 1 -13.36 1.52 9.12
CA LYS A 1 -12.95 1.06 7.78
C LYS A 1 -12.81 2.29 6.89
N VAL A 2 -11.65 2.56 6.31
CA VAL A 2 -11.48 3.64 5.34
C VAL A 2 -11.53 3.00 3.96
N ASP A 3 -12.73 2.94 3.36
CA ASP A 3 -12.93 2.49 1.99
C ASP A 3 -12.61 3.65 1.04
N MET A 4 -11.32 3.95 0.89
CA MET A 4 -10.87 4.81 -0.19
C MET A 4 -10.61 3.93 -1.40
N ALA A 5 -11.62 3.81 -2.28
CA ALA A 5 -11.42 3.24 -3.60
C ALA A 5 -10.20 3.95 -4.22
N TRP A 6 -9.18 3.17 -4.59
CA TRP A 6 -7.87 3.62 -5.09
C TRP A 6 -6.81 4.07 -4.09
N ALA A 7 -7.06 4.21 -2.78
CA ALA A 7 -6.02 4.71 -1.85
C ALA A 7 -4.72 3.94 -1.95
N GLY A 8 -4.76 2.61 -1.99
CA GLY A 8 -3.51 1.87 -2.11
C GLY A 8 -2.93 1.80 -3.53
N HIS A 9 -3.69 2.14 -4.57
CA HIS A 9 -3.09 2.49 -5.88
C HIS A 9 -2.31 3.80 -5.75
N LEU A 10 -2.87 4.82 -5.11
CA LEU A 10 -2.18 6.10 -4.91
C LEU A 10 -0.94 5.92 -4.03
N LEU A 11 -1.04 5.11 -2.98
CA LEU A 11 0.07 4.84 -2.05
C LEU A 11 1.16 3.99 -2.69
N PHE A 12 0.81 2.81 -3.19
CA PHE A 12 1.79 1.79 -3.63
C PHE A 12 1.98 1.74 -5.15
N LEU A 13 1.36 2.66 -5.89
CA LEU A 13 1.45 2.81 -7.34
C LEU A 13 1.13 1.50 -8.09
N CYS A 14 0.32 0.65 -7.47
CA CYS A 14 0.03 -0.70 -7.93
C CYS A 14 -1.47 -0.98 -7.79
N HIS A 15 -2.07 -1.47 -8.88
CA HIS A 15 -3.48 -1.85 -8.91
C HIS A 15 -3.70 -3.01 -9.88
N PRO A 16 -4.65 -3.94 -9.61
CA PRO A 16 -4.95 -5.05 -10.52
C PRO A 16 -5.27 -4.62 -11.95
N SER A 17 -5.88 -3.45 -12.16
CA SER A 17 -6.20 -2.93 -13.50
C SER A 17 -4.97 -2.57 -14.34
N VAL A 18 -3.78 -2.44 -13.77
CA VAL A 18 -2.52 -2.23 -14.52
C VAL A 18 -1.61 -3.45 -14.50
N ALA A 19 -2.00 -4.54 -13.83
CA ALA A 19 -1.15 -5.72 -13.68
C ALA A 19 -0.78 -6.36 -15.03
N THR A 20 -1.69 -6.33 -16.01
CA THR A 20 -1.48 -6.85 -17.36
C THR A 20 -1.00 -5.79 -18.36
N ARG A 21 -0.71 -4.57 -17.90
CA ARG A 21 -0.36 -3.40 -18.74
C ARG A 21 0.98 -2.80 -18.29
N PRO A 22 2.11 -3.47 -18.56
CA PRO A 22 3.42 -3.09 -18.02
C PRO A 22 3.85 -1.67 -18.42
N ALA A 23 3.55 -1.23 -19.65
CA ALA A 23 3.85 0.13 -20.09
C ALA A 23 3.20 1.20 -19.20
N LEU A 24 1.91 1.05 -18.89
CA LEU A 24 1.20 1.98 -18.02
C LEU A 24 1.72 1.92 -16.58
N LYS A 25 2.09 0.73 -16.10
CA LYS A 25 2.67 0.55 -14.76
C LYS A 25 4.01 1.31 -14.64
N SER A 26 4.86 1.24 -15.67
CA SER A 26 6.13 1.98 -15.73
C SER A 26 5.91 3.48 -15.84
N GLU A 27 4.94 3.93 -16.63
CA GLU A 27 4.59 5.35 -16.77
C GLU A 27 4.08 5.96 -15.45
N ILE A 28 3.22 5.24 -14.71
CA ILE A 28 2.77 5.65 -13.37
C ILE A 28 3.96 5.85 -12.43
N LEU A 29 4.91 4.91 -12.43
CA LEU A 29 6.10 5.04 -11.58
C LEU A 29 6.98 6.22 -12.01
N ALA A 30 7.18 6.42 -13.32
CA ALA A 30 7.96 7.54 -13.84
C ALA A 30 7.37 8.89 -13.40
N HIS A 31 6.05 9.09 -13.54
CA HIS A 31 5.42 10.34 -13.08
C HIS A 31 5.55 10.55 -11.57
N ALA A 32 5.40 9.50 -10.75
CA ALA A 32 5.55 9.63 -9.30
C ALA A 32 7.00 9.86 -8.85
N ARG A 33 7.97 9.33 -9.60
CA ARG A 33 9.40 9.47 -9.29
C ARG A 33 9.98 10.79 -9.79
N ASP A 34 9.64 11.16 -11.01
CA ASP A 34 10.31 12.24 -11.75
C ASP A 34 9.54 13.58 -11.60
N GLU A 35 8.22 13.52 -11.40
CA GLU A 35 7.34 14.71 -11.31
C GLU A 35 6.58 14.83 -9.98
N ASP A 36 6.72 13.82 -9.12
CA ASP A 36 5.96 13.66 -7.87
C ASP A 36 4.44 13.66 -8.09
N ASP A 37 3.97 13.29 -9.28
CA ASP A 37 2.56 13.32 -9.66
C ASP A 37 1.92 11.94 -9.58
N VAL A 38 0.64 11.90 -9.20
CA VAL A 38 -0.13 10.66 -9.18
C VAL A 38 -1.03 10.55 -10.41
N TYR A 39 -0.96 9.39 -11.06
CA TYR A 39 -1.79 9.07 -12.22
C TYR A 39 -2.64 7.84 -11.94
N MET A 40 -3.86 7.83 -12.49
CA MET A 40 -4.74 6.68 -12.42
C MET A 40 -5.18 6.20 -13.81
N PRO A 41 -5.48 4.91 -13.98
CA PRO A 41 -6.09 4.40 -15.21
C PRO A 41 -7.40 5.09 -15.58
N ALA A 42 -7.52 5.51 -16.83
CA ALA A 42 -8.73 6.03 -17.44
C ALA A 42 -8.93 5.36 -18.81
N GLY A 43 -9.49 4.14 -18.79
CA GLY A 43 -9.58 3.30 -19.98
C GLY A 43 -8.19 2.90 -20.50
N PRO A 44 -7.86 3.17 -21.78
CA PRO A 44 -6.54 2.85 -22.35
C PRO A 44 -5.44 3.82 -21.92
N ALA A 45 -5.79 4.99 -21.38
CA ALA A 45 -4.85 6.05 -21.02
C ALA A 45 -4.68 6.17 -19.50
N LEU A 46 -3.76 7.04 -19.08
CA LEU A 46 -3.67 7.54 -17.72
C LEU A 46 -4.29 8.93 -17.61
N ARG A 47 -4.83 9.22 -16.43
CA ARG A 47 -5.31 10.54 -16.04
C ARG A 47 -4.50 11.02 -14.83
N LYS A 48 -3.88 12.18 -14.96
CA LYS A 48 -3.24 12.90 -13.85
C LYS A 48 -4.27 13.27 -12.80
N LEU A 49 -3.90 13.13 -11.53
CA LEU A 49 -4.64 13.66 -10.40
C LEU A 49 -3.97 14.94 -9.92
N ASP A 50 -4.76 15.85 -9.35
CA ASP A 50 -4.24 17.09 -8.75
C ASP A 50 -3.73 16.81 -7.33
N THR A 51 -2.80 15.88 -7.22
CA THR A 51 -2.28 15.39 -5.94
C THR A 51 -0.86 14.89 -6.11
N LYS A 52 0.02 15.30 -5.19
CA LYS A 52 1.41 14.88 -5.16
C LYS A 52 1.58 13.55 -4.46
N HIS A 53 2.41 12.67 -5.01
CA HIS A 53 2.65 11.34 -4.42
C HIS A 53 3.25 11.46 -3.02
N SER A 54 4.23 12.35 -2.85
CA SER A 54 4.82 12.69 -1.56
C SER A 54 3.80 13.13 -0.51
N ALA A 55 2.79 13.92 -0.90
CA ALA A 55 1.74 14.39 -0.01
C ALA A 55 0.85 13.22 0.47
N VAL A 56 0.48 12.32 -0.44
CA VAL A 56 -0.29 11.10 -0.10
C VAL A 56 0.50 10.21 0.86
N LEU A 57 1.80 10.02 0.62
CA LEU A 57 2.67 9.24 1.51
C LEU A 57 2.82 9.89 2.89
N ALA A 58 2.97 11.22 2.95
CA ALA A 58 3.10 11.95 4.21
C ALA A 58 1.83 11.84 5.06
N GLU A 59 0.66 12.04 4.46
CA GLU A 59 -0.64 11.90 5.14
C GLU A 59 -0.83 10.47 5.67
N PHE A 60 -0.49 9.47 4.87
CA PHE A 60 -0.56 8.08 5.30
C PHE A 60 0.43 7.77 6.43
N ALA A 61 1.66 8.27 6.36
CA ALA A 61 2.67 8.06 7.39
C ALA A 61 2.26 8.70 8.72
N GLU A 62 1.70 9.91 8.68
CA GLU A 62 1.15 10.59 9.85
C GLU A 62 -0.01 9.79 10.46
N TRP A 63 -0.98 9.42 9.63
CA TRP A 63 -2.12 8.62 10.07
C TRP A 63 -1.67 7.28 10.69
N ALA A 64 -0.76 6.56 10.03
CA ALA A 64 -0.28 5.27 10.47
C ALA A 64 0.44 5.36 11.82
N ARG A 65 1.35 6.32 11.98
CA ARG A 65 2.04 6.54 13.27
C ARG A 65 1.07 6.85 14.40
N ARG A 66 0.02 7.64 14.14
CA ARG A 66 -1.02 7.89 15.14
C ARG A 66 -1.74 6.59 15.53
N MET A 67 -2.14 5.78 14.56
CA MET A 67 -2.78 4.48 14.85
C MET A 67 -1.86 3.55 15.64
N ILE A 68 -0.57 3.50 15.29
CA ILE A 68 0.45 2.74 16.02
C ILE A 68 0.58 3.24 17.47
N GLY A 69 0.67 4.55 17.68
CA GLY A 69 0.73 5.17 19.01
C GLY A 69 -0.51 4.92 19.86
N GLU A 70 -1.68 4.76 19.23
CA GLU A 70 -2.94 4.35 19.86
C GLU A 70 -3.04 2.82 20.09
N GLY A 71 -2.00 2.05 19.75
CA GLY A 71 -1.97 0.59 19.90
C GLY A 71 -2.84 -0.17 18.89
N LYS A 72 -3.28 0.48 17.81
CA LYS A 72 -4.15 -0.12 16.79
C LYS A 72 -3.36 -0.88 15.74
N LYS A 73 -3.99 -1.91 15.18
CA LYS A 73 -3.50 -2.60 13.98
C LYS A 73 -4.04 -1.92 12.72
N ILE A 74 -3.22 -1.91 11.67
CA ILE A 74 -3.55 -1.35 10.36
C ILE A 74 -3.71 -2.50 9.38
N CYS A 75 -4.91 -2.66 8.83
CA CYS A 75 -5.18 -3.66 7.80
C CYS A 75 -5.12 -3.00 6.42
N ILE A 76 -4.26 -3.51 5.54
CA ILE A 76 -4.10 -3.08 4.15
C ILE A 76 -4.69 -4.17 3.25
N GLU A 77 -5.82 -3.87 2.62
CA GLU A 77 -6.56 -4.78 1.74
C GLU A 77 -5.98 -4.85 0.31
N LEU A 78 -4.65 -4.88 0.21
CA LEU A 78 -3.91 -4.92 -1.05
C LEU A 78 -2.64 -5.75 -0.93
N SER A 79 -2.28 -6.45 -2.01
CA SER A 79 -1.00 -7.14 -2.12
C SER A 79 0.11 -6.14 -2.38
N VAL A 80 0.86 -5.79 -1.33
CA VAL A 80 2.07 -4.96 -1.40
C VAL A 80 3.28 -5.88 -1.40
N ARG A 81 4.14 -5.79 -2.42
CA ARG A 81 5.29 -6.69 -2.58
C ARG A 81 6.59 -5.91 -2.70
N GLN A 82 7.63 -6.30 -1.95
CA GLN A 82 8.93 -5.62 -1.98
C GLN A 82 9.70 -5.85 -3.29
N ASP A 83 9.40 -6.93 -4.02
CA ASP A 83 9.99 -7.25 -5.33
C ASP A 83 9.33 -6.49 -6.51
N CYS A 84 8.24 -5.78 -6.25
CA CYS A 84 7.54 -4.96 -7.23
C CYS A 84 8.09 -3.54 -7.17
N GLU A 85 8.74 -3.07 -8.23
CA GLU A 85 9.39 -1.75 -8.30
C GLU A 85 8.50 -0.59 -7.82
N ASN A 86 7.25 -0.52 -8.29
CA ASN A 86 6.27 0.48 -7.87
C ASN A 86 6.04 0.49 -6.35
N CYS A 87 5.90 -0.69 -5.76
CA CYS A 87 5.70 -0.82 -4.32
C CYS A 87 6.99 -0.51 -3.57
N ALA A 88 8.13 -0.99 -4.05
CA ALA A 88 9.44 -0.74 -3.45
C ALA A 88 9.75 0.75 -3.36
N TYR A 89 9.46 1.52 -4.42
CA TYR A 89 9.58 2.97 -4.42
C TYR A 89 8.77 3.63 -3.30
N SER A 90 7.48 3.31 -3.19
CA SER A 90 6.63 3.84 -2.13
C SER A 90 7.07 3.41 -0.74
N LEU A 91 7.49 2.15 -0.56
CA LEU A 91 7.95 1.62 0.71
C LEU A 91 9.24 2.31 1.18
N GLN A 92 10.19 2.53 0.28
CA GLN A 92 11.41 3.26 0.57
C GLN A 92 11.10 4.68 1.06
N ARG A 93 10.24 5.39 0.33
CA ARG A 93 9.82 6.76 0.68
C ARG A 93 9.12 6.84 2.04
N LEU A 94 8.27 5.85 2.35
CA LEU A 94 7.64 5.76 3.68
C LEU A 94 8.66 5.50 4.79
N ALA A 95 9.66 4.64 4.53
CA ALA A 95 10.75 4.39 5.47
C ALA A 95 11.60 5.64 5.74
N GLU A 96 11.91 6.43 4.69
CA GLU A 96 12.56 7.75 4.81
C GLU A 96 11.73 8.74 5.66
N MET A 97 10.40 8.63 5.60
CA MET A 97 9.47 9.38 6.46
C MET A 97 9.28 8.76 7.85
N GLY A 98 10.05 7.73 8.19
CA GLY A 98 10.07 7.07 9.49
C GLY A 98 9.01 5.99 9.70
N LEU A 99 8.26 5.60 8.66
CA LEU A 99 7.31 4.49 8.67
C LEU A 99 7.85 3.29 7.87
N ASP A 100 8.39 2.31 8.56
CA ASP A 100 8.99 1.12 7.96
C ASP A 100 8.08 -0.10 8.14
N ILE A 101 7.17 -0.23 7.18
CA ILE A 101 6.04 -1.17 7.20
C ILE A 101 6.48 -2.64 7.23
N PHE A 102 7.62 -2.98 6.62
CA PHE A 102 8.12 -4.36 6.57
C PHE A 102 9.28 -4.63 7.54
N GLY A 103 9.88 -3.60 8.14
CA GLY A 103 10.86 -3.73 9.22
C GLY A 103 10.27 -3.38 10.58
N LYS A 104 10.70 -2.29 11.21
CA LYS A 104 10.41 -2.02 12.63
C LYS A 104 8.91 -1.90 12.96
N ASP A 105 8.08 -1.45 12.01
CA ASP A 105 6.64 -1.24 12.24
C ASP A 105 5.80 -2.44 11.81
N ARG A 106 6.42 -3.51 11.28
CA ARG A 106 5.74 -4.69 10.72
C ARG A 106 4.69 -5.30 11.63
N ALA A 107 4.94 -5.34 12.93
CA ALA A 107 4.00 -5.90 13.90
C ALA A 107 2.64 -5.17 13.89
N HIS A 108 2.57 -3.92 13.43
CA HIS A 108 1.35 -3.13 13.40
C HIS A 108 0.54 -3.28 12.11
N PHE A 109 1.12 -3.86 11.06
CA PHE A 109 0.48 -3.99 9.76
C PHE A 109 0.03 -5.42 9.51
N CYS A 110 -1.16 -5.53 8.93
CA CYS A 110 -1.71 -6.77 8.41
C CYS A 110 -2.04 -6.54 6.92
N PHE A 111 -1.56 -7.43 6.06
CA PHE A 111 -1.81 -7.35 4.63
C PHE A 111 -2.76 -8.46 4.19
N GLN A 112 -3.71 -8.10 3.34
CA GLN A 112 -4.58 -9.07 2.69
C GLN A 112 -3.72 -10.03 1.86
N GLY A 113 -3.70 -11.30 2.30
CA GLY A 113 -2.93 -12.37 1.71
C GLY A 113 -1.66 -12.77 2.44
N GLY A 114 -1.37 -12.16 3.58
CA GLY A 114 -0.08 -12.30 4.25
C GLY A 114 1.07 -11.76 3.39
N PRO A 115 2.34 -12.00 3.78
CA PRO A 115 3.51 -11.67 2.95
C PRO A 115 3.56 -12.46 1.62
N CYS A 116 2.60 -13.36 1.37
CA CYS A 116 2.61 -14.38 0.32
C CYS A 116 1.48 -14.20 -0.73
N GLY A 117 0.65 -13.14 -0.64
CA GLY A 117 -0.24 -12.74 -1.73
C GLY A 117 -1.55 -13.54 -1.91
N ALA A 118 -2.08 -14.20 -0.87
CA ALA A 118 -3.39 -14.87 -0.94
C ALA A 118 -4.59 -13.89 -0.95
N LYS A 119 -5.77 -14.34 -1.42
CA LYS A 119 -6.99 -13.50 -1.54
C LYS A 119 -7.57 -13.09 -0.17
N ALA A 120 -8.29 -11.95 -0.19
CA ALA A 120 -9.23 -11.36 0.79
C ALA A 120 -9.23 -11.87 2.23
N PHE A 121 -9.08 -10.96 3.21
CA PHE A 121 -9.40 -11.28 4.60
C PHE A 121 -10.83 -11.83 4.67
N THR A 122 -11.02 -12.93 5.39
CA THR A 122 -12.37 -13.38 5.70
C THR A 122 -13.04 -12.36 6.64
N PRO A 123 -14.38 -12.24 6.64
CA PRO A 123 -15.08 -11.37 7.59
C PRO A 123 -14.68 -11.62 9.05
N GLU A 124 -14.34 -12.86 9.40
CA GLU A 124 -13.88 -13.26 10.73
C GLU A 124 -12.47 -12.73 11.04
N GLN A 125 -11.57 -12.67 10.05
CA GLN A 125 -10.25 -12.05 10.19
C GLN A 125 -10.36 -10.53 10.37
N LEU A 126 -11.31 -9.89 9.70
CA LEU A 126 -11.61 -8.48 9.90
C LEU A 126 -12.22 -8.20 11.28
N ALA A 127 -13.06 -9.11 11.80
CA ALA A 127 -13.68 -9.00 13.11
C ALA A 127 -12.71 -9.30 14.27
N SER A 128 -11.76 -10.20 14.07
CA SER A 128 -10.73 -10.61 15.05
C SER A 128 -9.47 -9.73 15.04
N ALA A 129 -9.36 -8.78 14.11
CA ALA A 129 -8.29 -7.77 14.07
C ALA A 129 -8.13 -7.00 15.40
N ALA A 130 -9.13 -7.05 16.28
CA ALA A 130 -9.11 -6.51 17.63
C ALA A 130 -8.22 -7.30 18.62
N THR A 131 -7.83 -8.55 18.35
CA THR A 131 -7.30 -9.46 19.39
C THR A 131 -6.18 -10.41 18.99
N VAL A 132 -5.34 -10.07 17.99
CA VAL A 132 -4.16 -10.81 17.49
C VAL A 132 -4.44 -11.57 16.19
N PHE A 133 -3.67 -11.24 15.14
CA PHE A 133 -3.58 -12.05 13.94
C PHE A 133 -2.52 -13.13 14.18
N GLU A 134 -2.90 -14.40 14.07
CA GLU A 134 -1.93 -15.50 14.00
C GLU A 134 -0.98 -15.27 12.81
N GLU A 135 0.31 -15.51 13.01
CA GLU A 135 1.32 -15.34 11.97
C GLU A 135 0.93 -16.16 10.74
N CYS A 136 0.95 -15.52 9.58
CA CYS A 136 0.77 -16.21 8.32
C CYS A 136 1.92 -17.22 8.15
N GLY A 137 1.63 -18.52 8.28
CA GLY A 137 2.59 -19.62 8.23
C GLY A 137 3.19 -19.90 6.85
N CYS A 138 3.46 -18.87 6.05
CA CYS A 138 4.19 -19.02 4.80
C CYS A 138 5.68 -19.17 5.12
N THR A 139 6.16 -20.42 5.04
CA THR A 139 7.59 -20.73 4.96
C THR A 139 8.20 -20.04 3.74
N ALA A 140 9.32 -19.35 3.96
CA ALA A 140 10.14 -18.66 2.96
C ALA A 140 10.55 -19.55 1.78
#